data_AF-F8CGH9-F1
#
_entry.id   AF-F8CGH9-F1
#
_cell.length_a   1.000
_cell.length_b   1.000
_cell.length_c   1.000
_cell.angle_alpha   90.00
_cell.angle_beta   90.00
_cell.angle_gamma   90.00
#
_symmetry.space_group_name_H-M   'P 1'
#
loop_
_entity.id
_entity.type
_entity.pdbx_description
1 polymer ?
#
loop_
_entity_poly.entity_id
_entity_poly.type
_entity_poly.pdbx_seq_one_letter_code
_entity_poly.pdbx_strand_id
1 'polypeptide(L)'
;MIATLPHPQGLDFKQTESTGQRRHSSPALSRARDTGCSEAAHDELGKERQVQCKLKEGRFILVDEDLNIHTHDARFGDIQLDGATLPGDYVTRPPGLWSAAGVSAHANATEVARFLRDVLKRNSLDNKGGPIISSINCCYLNGQQGQEWRNAAWVHSQMAYGQRMQGGRLISYATALDVVAHEIFHGLTAHTANLLYEGQTGALNESYSDIFGIIVSNFHKPDITKWDWQMGEELEGTGIPLRDLRSPKRRNHPEHMDEYQHLSSDHGGVHTNSSIHNRAAYLMLTATDAAGQPLLKPEEVAALFYITLTQHLSRTSTFSDSRRGMDSAVLSLFRNDPAREAKREAVSCAFERVGISSTPTGKSVGAPGTQASSPFLLNDVQEVAAVSRPPQFLIPYSASFLGDGFQVPLPELTARTRDEAYAGGQVMDYVHFSLALHERRRTALYTACNIDAAHMVRLGRQGLPWMLDPRIPTQAQLGPAYYAGNAWDRGHLVRRQDPIWGPVAEARRANEATFYFTNAAPQHANFNQDEWLVLEDWVLEHAAEYA
;
A
#
# COMPACT_ATOMS: atom_id res chain seq x y z
N MET A 1 -7.84 34.02 0.72
CA MET A 1 -6.35 33.92 0.80
C MET A 1 -6.01 32.44 0.88
N ILE A 2 -5.24 31.93 -0.07
CA ILE A 2 -4.95 30.50 -0.23
C ILE A 2 -3.91 30.10 0.82
N ALA A 3 -4.32 29.33 1.83
CA ALA A 3 -3.41 28.66 2.73
C ALA A 3 -2.83 27.43 2.01
N THR A 4 -1.55 27.54 1.68
CA THR A 4 -0.68 26.48 1.17
C THR A 4 -0.75 25.24 2.05
N LEU A 5 -1.17 24.11 1.47
CA LEU A 5 -0.87 22.77 2.00
C LEU A 5 0.64 22.67 2.30
N PRO A 6 1.05 21.96 3.36
CA PRO A 6 2.46 21.76 3.63
C PRO A 6 3.12 21.17 2.39
N HIS A 7 4.18 21.85 1.93
CA HIS A 7 4.99 21.41 0.81
C HIS A 7 5.29 19.91 0.97
N PRO A 8 4.96 19.06 -0.02
CA PRO A 8 5.73 17.84 -0.17
C PRO A 8 7.14 18.34 -0.46
N GLN A 9 8.03 18.24 0.53
CA GLN A 9 9.44 18.44 0.31
C GLN A 9 9.76 17.60 -0.91
N GLY A 10 10.13 18.26 -2.01
CA GLY A 10 10.51 17.58 -3.22
C GLY A 10 11.53 16.52 -2.83
N LEU A 11 11.35 15.30 -3.33
CA LEU A 11 12.40 14.30 -3.30
C LEU A 11 13.57 14.87 -4.11
N ASP A 12 14.44 15.64 -3.46
CA ASP A 12 15.62 16.25 -4.06
C ASP A 12 16.72 15.19 -4.06
N PHE A 13 16.88 14.50 -5.19
CA PHE A 13 17.94 13.51 -5.40
C PHE A 13 19.25 14.22 -5.73
N LYS A 14 19.87 14.87 -4.75
CA LYS A 14 21.27 15.30 -4.86
C LYS A 14 22.20 14.18 -4.43
N GLN A 15 23.07 13.75 -5.34
CA GLN A 15 24.28 13.00 -5.01
C GLN A 15 25.12 13.82 -4.03
N THR A 16 25.31 13.32 -2.82
CA THR A 16 26.29 13.88 -1.89
C THR A 16 27.69 13.41 -2.29
N GLU A 17 28.43 14.25 -3.00
CA GLU A 17 29.89 14.16 -3.06
C GLU A 17 30.49 14.64 -1.73
N SER A 18 31.38 13.83 -1.17
CA SER A 18 32.11 14.13 0.05
C SER A 18 33.21 15.18 -0.21
N THR A 19 33.09 16.38 0.33
CA THR A 19 34.25 17.22 0.64
C THR A 19 34.07 17.92 1.98
N GLY A 20 35.04 17.72 2.86
CA GLY A 20 35.00 18.18 4.24
C GLY A 20 35.34 19.66 4.40
N GLN A 21 34.69 20.31 5.36
CA GLN A 21 35.29 21.39 6.14
C GLN A 21 34.57 21.50 7.49
N ARG A 22 35.35 21.36 8.57
CA ARG A 22 34.91 21.51 9.96
C ARG A 22 34.56 22.98 10.24
N ARG A 23 33.40 23.22 10.87
CA ARG A 23 33.17 24.42 11.69
C ARG A 23 32.71 24.02 13.08
N HIS A 24 33.43 24.55 14.07
CA HIS A 24 33.17 24.38 15.50
C HIS A 24 31.89 25.11 15.93
N SER A 25 31.05 24.43 16.69
CA SER A 25 30.15 25.04 17.67
C SER A 25 30.04 24.12 18.91
N SER A 26 30.03 24.74 20.09
CA SER A 26 30.11 24.14 21.44
C SER A 26 28.79 23.50 21.91
N PRO A 27 28.80 22.67 22.97
CA PRO A 27 27.96 21.47 23.04
C PRO A 27 26.62 21.73 23.71
N ALA A 28 25.55 21.35 23.04
CA ALA A 28 24.32 20.93 23.73
C ALA A 28 24.52 19.46 24.14
N LEU A 29 24.26 19.14 25.40
CA LEU A 29 24.28 17.79 25.94
C LEU A 29 23.30 16.89 25.16
N SER A 30 23.76 16.26 24.08
CA SER A 30 23.08 15.09 23.54
C SER A 30 23.44 13.91 24.43
N ARG A 31 22.42 13.26 24.99
CA ARG A 31 22.59 11.87 25.43
C ARG A 31 23.05 11.10 24.21
N ALA A 32 24.30 10.65 24.21
CA ALA A 32 24.77 9.65 23.27
C ALA A 32 23.78 8.49 23.36
N ARG A 33 22.98 8.27 22.31
CA ARG A 33 22.30 6.99 22.14
C ARG A 33 23.44 5.97 22.12
N ASP A 34 23.36 4.99 22.98
CA ASP A 34 24.23 3.82 22.98
C ASP A 34 23.94 3.08 21.66
N THR A 35 24.49 3.59 20.56
CA THR A 35 24.45 2.90 19.27
C THR A 35 25.25 1.64 19.52
N GLY A 36 24.58 0.50 19.46
CA GLY A 36 25.22 -0.81 19.62
C GLY A 36 26.58 -0.93 18.91
N CYS A 37 27.36 -1.94 19.30
CA CYS A 37 28.65 -2.18 18.67
C CYS A 37 28.49 -2.43 17.15
N SER A 38 29.35 -1.83 16.34
CA SER A 38 29.44 -2.05 14.89
C SER A 38 30.65 -2.91 14.59
N GLU A 39 30.47 -4.04 13.91
CA GLU A 39 31.57 -4.98 13.66
C GLU A 39 31.60 -5.56 12.26
N ALA A 40 32.83 -5.84 11.81
CA ALA A 40 33.09 -6.62 10.61
C ALA A 40 32.87 -8.11 10.89
N ALA A 41 32.06 -8.77 10.08
CA ALA A 41 31.82 -10.20 10.12
C ALA A 41 31.65 -10.75 8.69
N HIS A 42 31.99 -12.02 8.49
CA HIS A 42 31.82 -12.64 7.17
C HIS A 42 30.42 -13.24 7.03
N ASP A 43 29.76 -12.94 5.92
CA ASP A 43 28.49 -13.56 5.52
C ASP A 43 28.72 -14.98 4.95
N GLU A 44 27.65 -15.72 4.62
CA GLU A 44 27.81 -17.12 4.15
C GLU A 44 28.54 -17.25 2.81
N LEU A 45 28.59 -16.18 2.02
CA LEU A 45 29.36 -16.13 0.77
C LEU A 45 30.82 -15.75 1.01
N GLY A 46 31.22 -15.54 2.27
CA GLY A 46 32.57 -15.15 2.66
C GLY A 46 32.88 -13.68 2.39
N LYS A 47 31.87 -12.83 2.14
CA LYS A 47 32.05 -11.40 2.02
C LYS A 47 32.03 -10.76 3.40
N GLU A 48 32.98 -9.89 3.68
CA GLU A 48 32.97 -9.09 4.90
C GLU A 48 31.84 -8.05 4.85
N ARG A 49 31.02 -8.02 5.90
CA ARG A 49 29.89 -7.11 6.09
C ARG A 49 30.03 -6.40 7.43
N GLN A 50 29.56 -5.15 7.48
CA GLN A 50 29.38 -4.42 8.73
C GLN A 50 28.00 -4.76 9.31
N VAL A 51 27.97 -5.22 10.56
CA VAL A 51 26.73 -5.51 11.29
C VAL A 51 26.65 -4.68 12.56
N GLN A 52 25.48 -4.13 12.84
CA GLN A 52 25.18 -3.52 14.13
C GLN A 52 24.76 -4.60 15.12
N CYS A 53 25.14 -4.45 16.38
CA CYS A 53 24.80 -5.41 17.41
C CYS A 53 24.65 -4.74 18.77
N LYS A 54 23.84 -5.33 19.65
CA LYS A 54 23.55 -4.77 20.98
C LYS A 54 24.08 -5.69 22.06
N LEU A 55 24.68 -5.16 23.13
CA LEU A 55 25.01 -5.95 24.31
C LEU A 55 23.74 -6.18 25.14
N LYS A 56 23.37 -7.45 25.35
CA LYS A 56 22.24 -7.86 26.19
C LYS A 56 22.68 -9.03 27.08
N GLU A 57 22.58 -8.86 28.39
CA GLU A 57 22.87 -9.92 29.39
C GLU A 57 24.26 -10.57 29.21
N GLY A 58 25.28 -9.77 28.92
CA GLY A 58 26.65 -10.23 28.74
C GLY A 58 26.95 -10.92 27.40
N ARG A 59 26.00 -10.89 26.46
CA ARG A 59 26.19 -11.35 25.06
C ARG A 59 25.83 -10.23 24.09
N PHE A 60 26.58 -10.11 23.01
CA PHE A 60 26.15 -9.33 21.87
C PHE A 60 25.08 -10.09 21.10
N ILE A 61 24.03 -9.39 20.66
CA ILE A 61 22.95 -9.89 19.81
C ILE A 61 22.89 -9.08 18.51
N LEU A 62 22.53 -9.70 17.39
CA LEU A 62 22.35 -9.00 16.11
C LEU A 62 21.08 -8.14 16.14
N VAL A 63 21.25 -6.90 16.57
CA VAL A 63 20.23 -5.87 16.65
C VAL A 63 20.83 -4.54 16.18
N ASP A 64 20.20 -3.93 15.17
CA ASP A 64 20.44 -2.56 14.75
C ASP A 64 19.37 -1.68 15.40
N GLU A 65 19.74 -0.86 16.39
CA GLU A 65 18.80 0.02 17.09
C GLU A 65 18.45 1.30 16.31
N ASP A 66 19.24 1.68 15.30
CA ASP A 66 18.95 2.83 14.44
C ASP A 66 17.82 2.51 13.46
N LEU A 67 17.88 1.32 12.86
CA LEU A 67 16.91 0.84 11.87
C LEU A 67 15.88 -0.15 12.44
N ASN A 68 15.97 -0.45 13.73
CA ASN A 68 15.11 -1.41 14.46
C ASN A 68 15.09 -2.81 13.80
N ILE A 69 16.28 -3.33 13.47
CA ILE A 69 16.43 -4.62 12.80
C ILE A 69 16.82 -5.67 13.83
N HIS A 70 16.14 -6.81 13.80
CA HIS A 70 16.36 -7.91 14.72
C HIS A 70 16.62 -9.21 13.96
N THR A 71 17.66 -9.95 14.32
CA THR A 71 17.97 -11.24 13.68
C THR A 71 18.02 -12.38 14.69
N HIS A 72 17.23 -13.40 14.40
CA HIS A 72 16.98 -14.56 15.22
C HIS A 72 17.35 -15.84 14.47
N ASP A 73 17.52 -16.92 15.24
CA ASP A 73 17.85 -18.26 14.78
C ASP A 73 16.77 -19.23 15.26
N ALA A 74 16.06 -19.84 14.32
CA ALA A 74 15.05 -20.86 14.61
C ALA A 74 15.69 -22.21 14.97
N ARG A 75 17.01 -22.35 14.85
CA ARG A 75 17.81 -23.54 15.18
C ARG A 75 17.30 -24.83 14.52
N PHE A 76 16.85 -24.73 13.27
CA PHE A 76 16.26 -25.83 12.51
C PHE A 76 14.96 -26.38 13.12
N GLY A 77 14.31 -25.60 13.99
CA GLY A 77 12.99 -25.89 14.51
C GLY A 77 11.94 -25.83 13.41
N ASP A 78 10.89 -26.65 13.57
CA ASP A 78 9.75 -26.63 12.68
C ASP A 78 8.89 -25.39 12.95
N ILE A 79 8.87 -24.46 12.00
CA ILE A 79 8.22 -23.16 12.16
C ILE A 79 6.70 -23.23 12.00
N GLN A 80 6.14 -24.38 11.58
CA GLN A 80 4.71 -24.60 11.32
C GLN A 80 4.02 -23.58 10.39
N LEU A 81 4.79 -22.63 9.84
CA LEU A 81 4.32 -21.39 9.21
C LEU A 81 3.34 -20.60 10.10
N ASP A 82 3.45 -20.75 11.42
CA ASP A 82 2.65 -20.03 12.41
C ASP A 82 3.46 -18.95 13.13
N GLY A 83 2.78 -17.97 13.70
CA GLY A 83 3.44 -16.93 14.49
C GLY A 83 3.88 -17.38 15.89
N ALA A 84 3.65 -18.64 16.28
CA ALA A 84 3.87 -19.11 17.65
C ALA A 84 5.30 -19.66 17.87
N THR A 85 5.90 -20.22 16.83
CA THR A 85 7.24 -20.82 16.88
C THR A 85 8.36 -19.88 16.43
N LEU A 86 7.99 -18.80 15.75
CA LEU A 86 8.85 -17.67 15.40
C LEU A 86 8.86 -16.60 16.51
N PRO A 87 9.92 -15.77 16.64
CA PRO A 87 11.09 -15.69 15.77
C PRO A 87 12.25 -16.65 16.13
N GLY A 88 12.16 -17.39 17.23
CA GLY A 88 13.30 -18.12 17.80
C GLY A 88 14.22 -17.22 18.64
N ASP A 89 15.41 -17.71 18.95
CA ASP A 89 16.36 -17.01 19.82
C ASP A 89 17.18 -15.98 19.03
N TYR A 90 17.59 -14.88 19.66
CA TYR A 90 18.54 -13.96 19.03
C TYR A 90 19.83 -14.68 18.59
N VAL A 91 20.37 -14.29 17.43
CA VAL A 91 21.74 -14.65 17.06
C VAL A 91 22.70 -13.95 18.02
N THR A 92 23.53 -14.72 18.74
CA THR A 92 24.36 -14.19 19.83
C THR A 92 25.84 -14.53 19.71
N ARG A 93 26.70 -13.72 20.35
CA ARG A 93 28.07 -14.10 20.75
C ARG A 93 28.48 -13.42 22.06
N PRO A 94 29.40 -13.98 22.88
CA PRO A 94 29.91 -15.36 22.90
C PRO A 94 28.79 -16.42 23.07
N PRO A 95 29.06 -17.74 22.91
CA PRO A 95 30.38 -18.42 22.89
C PRO A 95 31.05 -18.58 21.52
N GLY A 96 30.32 -18.46 20.42
CA GLY A 96 30.86 -18.58 19.07
C GLY A 96 31.17 -17.23 18.42
N LEU A 97 31.62 -17.29 17.16
CA LEU A 97 31.56 -16.13 16.26
C LEU A 97 30.11 -15.89 15.83
N TRP A 98 29.86 -14.77 15.14
CA TRP A 98 28.57 -14.56 14.49
C TRP A 98 28.25 -15.70 13.52
N SER A 99 27.00 -16.17 13.53
CA SER A 99 26.49 -17.07 12.49
C SER A 99 26.58 -16.37 11.14
N ALA A 100 27.22 -17.00 10.15
CA ALA A 100 27.37 -16.43 8.82
C ALA A 100 26.00 -16.18 8.15
N ALA A 101 25.04 -17.08 8.33
CA ALA A 101 23.64 -16.89 7.89
C ALA A 101 22.99 -15.70 8.60
N GLY A 102 23.30 -15.51 9.88
CA GLY A 102 22.82 -14.36 10.66
C GLY A 102 23.39 -13.05 10.15
N VAL A 103 24.68 -13.03 9.79
CA VAL A 103 25.34 -11.88 9.16
C VAL A 103 24.70 -11.58 7.80
N SER A 104 24.47 -12.58 6.95
CA SER A 104 23.78 -12.42 5.66
C SER A 104 22.40 -11.78 5.84
N ALA A 105 21.55 -12.35 6.68
CA ALA A 105 20.19 -11.85 6.92
C ALA A 105 20.19 -10.43 7.49
N HIS A 106 21.05 -10.16 8.47
CA HIS A 106 21.12 -8.87 9.15
C HIS A 106 21.65 -7.76 8.23
N ALA A 107 22.74 -8.02 7.50
CA ALA A 107 23.33 -7.05 6.59
C ALA A 107 22.42 -6.75 5.39
N ASN A 108 21.81 -7.78 4.80
CA ASN A 108 20.87 -7.57 3.69
C ASN A 108 19.61 -6.83 4.18
N ALA A 109 19.01 -7.19 5.32
CA ALA A 109 17.89 -6.44 5.88
C ALA A 109 18.24 -4.96 6.17
N THR A 110 19.48 -4.70 6.59
CA THR A 110 20.00 -3.34 6.78
C THR A 110 20.02 -2.54 5.48
N GLU A 111 20.43 -3.15 4.37
CA GLU A 111 20.41 -2.50 3.06
C GLU A 111 18.98 -2.17 2.61
N VAL A 112 18.02 -3.09 2.80
CA VAL A 112 16.61 -2.84 2.46
C VAL A 112 15.99 -1.77 3.36
N ALA A 113 16.28 -1.79 4.67
CA ALA A 113 15.79 -0.78 5.61
C ALA A 113 16.33 0.63 5.28
N ARG A 114 17.60 0.72 4.86
CA ARG A 114 18.17 1.98 4.35
C ARG A 114 17.49 2.41 3.06
N PHE A 115 17.19 1.49 2.15
CA PHE A 115 16.43 1.83 0.95
C PHE A 115 15.04 2.40 1.28
N LEU A 116 14.30 1.75 2.19
CA LEU A 116 13.01 2.26 2.67
C LEU A 116 13.14 3.68 3.25
N ARG A 117 14.10 3.91 4.15
CA ARG A 117 14.30 5.20 4.83
C ARG A 117 14.84 6.28 3.90
N ASP A 118 15.88 5.98 3.14
CA ASP A 118 16.70 6.97 2.45
C ASP A 118 16.19 7.23 1.02
N VAL A 119 15.60 6.23 0.35
CA VAL A 119 15.05 6.36 -1.00
C VAL A 119 13.54 6.58 -0.96
N LEU A 120 12.80 5.70 -0.28
CA LEU A 120 11.33 5.76 -0.23
C LEU A 120 10.79 6.69 0.86
N LYS A 121 11.66 7.24 1.71
CA LYS A 121 11.31 8.12 2.84
C LYS A 121 10.30 7.50 3.80
N ARG A 122 10.31 6.18 3.93
CA ARG A 122 9.44 5.41 4.81
C ARG A 122 10.22 4.93 6.04
N ASN A 123 9.66 5.17 7.22
CA ASN A 123 10.25 4.72 8.47
C ASN A 123 9.82 3.28 8.79
N SER A 124 10.58 2.28 8.31
CA SER A 124 10.26 0.85 8.44
C SER A 124 8.97 0.43 7.70
N LEU A 125 8.49 -0.79 7.92
CA LEU A 125 7.33 -1.38 7.25
C LEU A 125 6.00 -0.73 7.64
N ASP A 126 5.87 -0.27 8.88
CA ASP A 126 4.64 0.34 9.43
C ASP A 126 4.62 1.88 9.32
N ASN A 127 5.69 2.48 8.77
CA ASN A 127 5.94 3.91 8.73
C ASN A 127 6.09 4.59 10.11
N LYS A 128 6.29 3.81 11.18
CA LYS A 128 6.43 4.28 12.57
C LYS A 128 7.75 3.82 13.20
N GLY A 129 8.63 3.18 12.43
CA GLY A 129 9.89 2.64 12.92
C GLY A 129 9.72 1.32 13.66
N GLY A 130 8.65 0.56 13.36
CA GLY A 130 8.45 -0.79 13.89
C GLY A 130 9.57 -1.75 13.48
N PRO A 131 9.68 -2.92 14.13
CA PRO A 131 10.81 -3.81 13.95
C PRO A 131 10.78 -4.53 12.59
N ILE A 132 11.96 -4.70 11.99
CA ILE A 132 12.19 -5.61 10.85
C ILE A 132 12.87 -6.86 11.41
N ILE A 133 12.15 -7.98 11.43
CA ILE A 133 12.56 -9.21 12.11
C ILE A 133 12.90 -10.28 11.08
N SER A 134 14.10 -10.84 11.18
CA SER A 134 14.60 -11.95 10.37
C SER A 134 14.81 -13.20 11.23
N SER A 135 14.33 -14.36 10.79
CA SER A 135 14.64 -15.67 11.38
C SER A 135 15.37 -16.55 10.37
N ILE A 136 16.58 -16.99 10.72
CA ILE A 136 17.38 -17.93 9.90
C ILE A 136 17.20 -19.37 10.38
N ASN A 137 17.75 -20.33 9.62
CA ASN A 137 17.71 -21.76 9.94
C ASN A 137 16.28 -22.26 10.15
N CYS A 138 15.32 -21.73 9.39
CA CYS A 138 13.94 -22.14 9.50
C CYS A 138 13.74 -23.48 8.79
N CYS A 139 12.92 -24.36 9.37
CA CYS A 139 12.48 -25.59 8.72
C CYS A 139 10.96 -25.61 8.69
N TYR A 140 10.36 -25.99 7.56
CA TYR A 140 8.95 -26.37 7.51
C TYR A 140 8.88 -27.84 7.15
N LEU A 141 8.75 -28.68 8.18
CA LEU A 141 9.01 -30.11 8.02
C LEU A 141 7.84 -30.81 7.34
N ASN A 142 6.58 -30.43 7.62
CA ASN A 142 5.37 -31.02 7.03
C ASN A 142 5.44 -32.56 6.91
N GLY A 143 5.93 -33.22 7.97
CA GLY A 143 6.12 -34.68 8.03
C GLY A 143 7.42 -35.23 7.44
N GLN A 144 8.31 -34.38 6.92
CA GLN A 144 9.65 -34.74 6.47
C GLN A 144 10.71 -34.51 7.56
N GLN A 145 11.87 -35.16 7.42
CA GLN A 145 13.02 -34.95 8.31
C GLN A 145 14.15 -34.27 7.54
N GLY A 146 14.88 -33.40 8.22
CA GLY A 146 16.06 -32.76 7.66
C GLY A 146 16.21 -31.32 8.13
N GLN A 147 17.27 -30.69 7.62
CA GLN A 147 17.58 -29.29 7.88
C GLN A 147 17.49 -28.46 6.60
N GLU A 148 16.84 -28.96 5.55
CA GLU A 148 16.60 -28.18 4.34
C GLU A 148 15.15 -27.72 4.30
N TRP A 149 14.96 -26.43 4.08
CA TRP A 149 13.69 -25.87 3.65
C TRP A 149 14.02 -24.90 2.53
N ARG A 150 13.69 -25.31 1.31
CA ARG A 150 14.06 -24.59 0.07
C ARG A 150 13.11 -23.44 -0.22
N ASN A 151 12.98 -22.54 0.75
CA ASN A 151 12.13 -21.37 0.62
C ASN A 151 12.55 -20.23 1.56
N ALA A 152 12.07 -19.03 1.24
CA ALA A 152 11.95 -17.92 2.17
C ALA A 152 10.49 -17.45 2.18
N ALA A 153 10.05 -16.80 3.25
CA ALA A 153 8.70 -16.28 3.34
C ALA A 153 8.58 -15.12 4.32
N TRP A 154 7.75 -14.14 3.98
CA TRP A 154 7.11 -13.27 4.95
C TRP A 154 5.99 -14.02 5.70
N VAL A 155 6.22 -14.30 6.98
CA VAL A 155 5.29 -15.04 7.84
C VAL A 155 4.77 -14.10 8.94
N HIS A 156 3.47 -13.83 8.91
CA HIS A 156 2.77 -12.92 9.83
C HIS A 156 3.36 -11.51 9.81
N SER A 157 4.41 -11.27 10.61
CA SER A 157 5.04 -9.96 10.82
C SER A 157 6.57 -9.98 10.65
N GLN A 158 7.14 -11.03 10.07
CA GLN A 158 8.59 -11.20 9.99
C GLN A 158 9.02 -12.07 8.80
N MET A 159 10.30 -12.00 8.44
CA MET A 159 10.88 -12.88 7.43
C MET A 159 11.39 -14.17 8.06
N ALA A 160 11.14 -15.29 7.38
CA ALA A 160 11.65 -16.61 7.72
C ALA A 160 12.47 -17.12 6.54
N TYR A 161 13.72 -17.48 6.80
CA TYR A 161 14.66 -17.97 5.79
C TYR A 161 15.02 -19.42 6.05
N GLY A 162 14.69 -20.28 5.10
CA GLY A 162 15.21 -21.62 5.03
C GLY A 162 16.63 -21.67 4.48
N GLN A 163 17.03 -22.87 4.11
CA GLN A 163 18.39 -23.21 3.71
C GLN A 163 18.37 -24.47 2.83
N ARG A 164 19.43 -24.62 2.04
CA ARG A 164 19.65 -25.74 1.14
C ARG A 164 21.07 -26.28 1.28
N MET A 165 21.28 -27.54 0.90
CA MET A 165 22.61 -28.10 0.78
C MET A 165 23.28 -27.63 -0.52
N GLN A 166 24.46 -27.02 -0.41
CA GLN A 166 25.30 -26.61 -1.54
C GLN A 166 26.77 -26.83 -1.18
N GLY A 167 27.49 -27.60 -1.99
CA GLY A 167 28.92 -27.88 -1.75
C GLY A 167 29.23 -28.53 -0.40
N GLY A 168 28.29 -29.33 0.15
CA GLY A 168 28.43 -29.99 1.46
C GLY A 168 28.18 -29.10 2.67
N ARG A 169 27.65 -27.89 2.47
CA ARG A 169 27.24 -26.98 3.54
C ARG A 169 25.78 -26.54 3.36
N LEU A 170 25.09 -26.29 4.46
CA LEU A 170 23.82 -25.57 4.41
C LEU A 170 24.10 -24.10 4.13
N ILE A 171 23.40 -23.53 3.14
CA ILE A 171 23.46 -22.12 2.76
C ILE A 171 22.05 -21.56 2.87
N SER A 172 21.87 -20.46 3.59
CA SER A 172 20.57 -19.82 3.77
C SER A 172 20.09 -19.14 2.49
N TYR A 173 18.77 -19.00 2.34
CA TYR A 173 18.19 -18.13 1.32
C TYR A 173 18.42 -16.64 1.64
N ALA A 174 18.77 -16.31 2.89
CA ALA A 174 19.11 -14.95 3.30
C ALA A 174 20.41 -14.40 2.68
N THR A 175 21.20 -15.23 1.98
CA THR A 175 22.40 -14.76 1.27
C THR A 175 22.06 -13.85 0.10
N ALA A 176 20.91 -14.07 -0.53
CA ALA A 176 20.47 -13.36 -1.72
C ALA A 176 19.73 -12.06 -1.32
N LEU A 177 20.30 -10.91 -1.69
CA LEU A 177 19.77 -9.60 -1.31
C LEU A 177 18.39 -9.32 -1.91
N ASP A 178 18.18 -9.75 -3.15
CA ASP A 178 16.91 -9.64 -3.88
C ASP A 178 15.80 -10.43 -3.20
N VAL A 179 16.11 -11.62 -2.66
CA VAL A 179 15.19 -12.46 -1.90
C VAL A 179 14.88 -11.82 -0.55
N VAL A 180 15.89 -11.33 0.18
CA VAL A 180 15.66 -10.60 1.44
C VAL A 180 14.79 -9.35 1.21
N ALA A 181 15.05 -8.60 0.15
CA ALA A 181 14.23 -7.47 -0.25
C ALA A 181 12.81 -7.90 -0.62
N HIS A 182 12.64 -8.94 -1.43
CA HIS A 182 11.34 -9.50 -1.80
C HIS A 182 10.49 -9.82 -0.56
N GLU A 183 11.04 -10.53 0.44
CA GLU A 183 10.30 -10.84 1.67
C GLU A 183 9.93 -9.59 2.49
N ILE A 184 10.84 -8.61 2.58
CA ILE A 184 10.55 -7.35 3.28
C ILE A 184 9.45 -6.55 2.56
N PHE A 185 9.42 -6.58 1.22
CA PHE A 185 8.41 -5.88 0.43
C PHE A 185 7.03 -6.58 0.41
N HIS A 186 6.95 -7.89 0.69
CA HIS A 186 5.69 -8.49 1.13
C HIS A 186 5.18 -7.88 2.42
N GLY A 187 6.08 -7.67 3.39
CA GLY A 187 5.76 -6.97 4.63
C GLY A 187 5.27 -5.54 4.38
N LEU A 188 5.88 -4.80 3.45
CA LEU A 188 5.39 -3.48 3.07
C LEU A 188 3.98 -3.55 2.47
N THR A 189 3.74 -4.51 1.58
CA THR A 189 2.41 -4.74 0.98
C THR A 189 1.37 -5.04 2.07
N ALA A 190 1.70 -5.89 3.04
CA ALA A 190 0.81 -6.23 4.16
C ALA A 190 0.43 -5.02 5.02
N HIS A 191 1.36 -4.07 5.23
CA HIS A 191 1.13 -2.84 6.00
C HIS A 191 0.50 -1.69 5.19
N THR A 192 0.18 -1.92 3.91
CA THR A 192 -0.32 -0.88 3.00
C THR A 192 -1.54 -1.36 2.21
N ALA A 193 -1.40 -1.74 0.95
CA ALA A 193 -2.52 -2.21 0.12
C ALA A 193 -3.15 -3.51 0.61
N ASN A 194 -2.37 -4.32 1.34
CA ASN A 194 -2.77 -5.62 1.87
C ASN A 194 -3.39 -6.53 0.79
N LEU A 195 -2.71 -6.60 -0.36
CA LEU A 195 -3.13 -7.34 -1.55
C LEU A 195 -3.41 -8.81 -1.22
N LEU A 196 -4.61 -9.30 -1.56
CA LEU A 196 -4.95 -10.72 -1.46
C LEU A 196 -3.94 -11.55 -2.22
N TYR A 197 -3.47 -12.62 -1.59
CA TYR A 197 -2.48 -13.52 -2.16
C TYR A 197 -3.17 -14.62 -3.01
N GLU A 198 -3.95 -14.19 -4.01
CA GLU A 198 -4.70 -15.09 -4.88
C GLU A 198 -4.89 -14.50 -6.29
N GLY A 199 -4.78 -15.35 -7.32
CA GLY A 199 -5.00 -15.01 -8.71
C GLY A 199 -4.16 -13.80 -9.17
N GLN A 200 -4.79 -12.87 -9.88
CA GLN A 200 -4.08 -11.70 -10.41
C GLN A 200 -3.68 -10.71 -9.31
N THR A 201 -4.43 -10.64 -8.21
CA THR A 201 -4.10 -9.80 -7.05
C THR A 201 -2.85 -10.33 -6.34
N GLY A 202 -2.75 -11.65 -6.18
CA GLY A 202 -1.57 -12.29 -5.62
C GLY A 202 -0.37 -12.19 -6.55
N ALA A 203 -0.58 -12.33 -7.86
CA ALA A 203 0.46 -12.07 -8.85
C ALA A 203 0.97 -10.63 -8.82
N LEU A 204 0.10 -9.67 -8.47
CA LEU A 204 0.50 -8.29 -8.26
C LEU A 204 1.34 -8.15 -6.98
N ASN A 205 0.94 -8.80 -5.88
CA ASN A 205 1.69 -8.85 -4.63
C ASN A 205 3.13 -9.37 -4.87
N GLU A 206 3.25 -10.54 -5.51
CA GLU A 206 4.53 -11.12 -5.96
C GLU A 206 5.35 -10.16 -6.81
N SER A 207 4.72 -9.52 -7.79
CA SER A 207 5.41 -8.63 -8.70
C SER A 207 5.98 -7.40 -8.01
N TYR A 208 5.24 -6.79 -7.07
CA TYR A 208 5.77 -5.66 -6.30
C TYR A 208 7.01 -6.06 -5.49
N SER A 209 7.00 -7.23 -4.86
CA SER A 209 8.15 -7.77 -4.12
C SER A 209 9.36 -8.02 -5.03
N ASP A 210 9.16 -8.63 -6.22
CA ASP A 210 10.21 -8.82 -7.21
C ASP A 210 10.80 -7.51 -7.74
N ILE A 211 9.95 -6.55 -8.09
CA ILE A 211 10.37 -5.26 -8.65
C ILE A 211 11.27 -4.51 -7.67
N PHE A 212 10.86 -4.44 -6.40
CA PHE A 212 11.69 -3.82 -5.39
C PHE A 212 12.95 -4.65 -5.09
N GLY A 213 12.86 -5.99 -5.11
CA GLY A 213 14.02 -6.87 -5.00
C GLY A 213 15.10 -6.56 -6.04
N ILE A 214 14.72 -6.46 -7.31
CA ILE A 214 15.64 -6.10 -8.41
C ILE A 214 16.19 -4.69 -8.25
N ILE A 215 15.34 -3.71 -7.93
CA ILE A 215 15.79 -2.31 -7.76
C ILE A 215 16.81 -2.23 -6.63
N VAL A 216 16.53 -2.81 -5.47
CA VAL A 216 17.44 -2.79 -4.30
C VAL A 216 18.77 -3.45 -4.63
N SER A 217 18.75 -4.65 -5.22
CA SER A 217 19.96 -5.42 -5.54
C SER A 217 20.86 -4.78 -6.59
N ASN A 218 20.30 -3.88 -7.41
CA ASN A 218 21.05 -3.17 -8.43
C ASN A 218 21.24 -1.68 -8.12
N PHE A 219 20.72 -1.18 -6.99
CA PHE A 219 20.61 0.25 -6.73
C PHE A 219 21.95 1.00 -6.76
N HIS A 220 23.03 0.31 -6.36
CA HIS A 220 24.39 0.87 -6.36
C HIS A 220 25.08 0.82 -7.74
N LYS A 221 24.41 0.26 -8.76
CA LYS A 221 24.89 0.16 -10.13
C LYS A 221 24.21 1.26 -10.96
N PRO A 222 24.88 2.38 -11.27
CA PRO A 222 24.25 3.50 -11.98
C PRO A 222 23.87 3.16 -13.44
N ASP A 223 24.51 2.16 -14.02
CA ASP A 223 24.30 1.73 -15.40
C ASP A 223 23.27 0.59 -15.46
N ILE A 224 22.02 0.94 -15.79
CA ILE A 224 20.89 -0.01 -15.93
C ILE A 224 21.18 -1.13 -16.92
N THR A 225 22.03 -0.89 -17.93
CA THR A 225 22.37 -1.92 -18.93
C THR A 225 23.15 -3.10 -18.33
N LYS A 226 23.75 -2.90 -17.15
CA LYS A 226 24.50 -3.90 -16.38
C LYS A 226 23.70 -4.48 -15.22
N TRP A 227 22.44 -4.10 -15.06
CA TRP A 227 21.59 -4.65 -14.03
C TRP A 227 21.36 -6.14 -14.25
N ASP A 228 21.35 -6.88 -13.15
CA ASP A 228 20.78 -8.22 -13.15
C ASP A 228 19.27 -8.12 -13.00
N TRP A 229 18.55 -8.80 -13.88
CA TRP A 229 17.08 -8.81 -13.93
C TRP A 229 16.50 -10.13 -13.43
N GLN A 230 17.35 -10.95 -12.82
CA GLN A 230 17.04 -12.26 -12.31
C GLN A 230 16.71 -12.17 -10.82
N MET A 231 15.73 -12.96 -10.41
CA MET A 231 15.42 -13.20 -9.00
C MET A 231 15.97 -14.56 -8.60
N GLY A 232 16.76 -14.62 -7.54
CA GLY A 232 17.24 -15.84 -6.91
C GLY A 232 18.18 -16.67 -7.79
N GLU A 233 18.94 -16.05 -8.69
CA GLU A 233 19.90 -16.72 -9.59
C GLU A 233 21.00 -17.48 -8.84
N GLU A 234 21.38 -17.00 -7.67
CA GLU A 234 22.40 -17.60 -6.82
C GLU A 234 21.84 -18.75 -5.95
N LEU A 235 20.50 -18.93 -5.91
CA LEU A 235 19.85 -19.80 -4.95
C LEU A 235 19.82 -21.28 -5.32
N GLU A 236 19.95 -21.70 -6.57
CA GLU A 236 19.91 -23.15 -6.88
C GLU A 236 21.23 -23.64 -7.47
N GLY A 237 22.20 -22.76 -7.72
CA GLY A 237 23.49 -23.12 -8.32
C GLY A 237 23.38 -23.74 -9.73
N THR A 238 22.20 -23.69 -10.33
CA THR A 238 21.89 -24.25 -11.66
C THR A 238 22.12 -23.26 -12.80
N GLY A 239 22.30 -21.97 -12.47
CA GLY A 239 22.32 -20.87 -13.45
C GLY A 239 20.94 -20.52 -14.03
N ILE A 240 19.87 -21.13 -13.52
CA ILE A 240 18.48 -20.81 -13.86
C ILE A 240 17.88 -20.02 -12.69
N PRO A 241 17.44 -18.77 -12.91
CA PRO A 241 16.86 -17.95 -11.85
C PRO A 241 15.46 -18.43 -11.50
N LEU A 242 14.92 -18.03 -10.34
CA LEU A 242 13.53 -18.30 -9.99
C LEU A 242 12.59 -17.61 -10.98
N ARG A 243 12.87 -16.33 -11.29
CA ARG A 243 12.15 -15.47 -12.24
C ARG A 243 13.14 -14.54 -12.95
N ASP A 244 12.76 -14.03 -14.12
CA ASP A 244 13.56 -13.06 -14.88
C ASP A 244 12.63 -11.96 -15.43
N LEU A 245 12.79 -10.73 -14.95
CA LEU A 245 11.94 -9.58 -15.32
C LEU A 245 12.17 -9.17 -16.78
N ARG A 246 13.38 -9.40 -17.32
CA ARG A 246 13.71 -9.10 -18.72
C ARG A 246 13.23 -10.20 -19.66
N SER A 247 13.31 -11.46 -19.24
CA SER A 247 13.00 -12.61 -20.08
C SER A 247 12.20 -13.69 -19.33
N PRO A 248 10.90 -13.45 -19.03
CA PRO A 248 10.03 -14.41 -18.32
C PRO A 248 10.05 -15.84 -18.91
N LYS A 249 10.21 -15.95 -20.23
CA LYS A 249 10.25 -17.21 -20.96
C LYS A 249 11.37 -18.16 -20.55
N ARG A 250 12.44 -17.68 -19.90
CA ARG A 250 13.48 -18.57 -19.33
C ARG A 250 12.93 -19.55 -18.30
N ARG A 251 11.75 -19.24 -17.73
CA ARG A 251 11.02 -20.10 -16.78
C ARG A 251 9.68 -20.58 -17.31
N ASN A 252 9.42 -20.43 -18.62
CA ASN A 252 8.11 -20.63 -19.22
C ASN A 252 7.00 -19.78 -18.57
N HIS A 253 7.36 -18.65 -17.98
CA HIS A 253 6.39 -17.71 -17.40
C HIS A 253 5.83 -16.78 -18.49
N PRO A 254 4.58 -16.29 -18.35
CA PRO A 254 3.97 -15.36 -19.30
C PRO A 254 4.66 -14.00 -19.32
N GLU A 255 4.75 -13.36 -20.49
CA GLU A 255 5.27 -11.99 -20.61
C GLU A 255 4.21 -10.99 -21.12
N HIS A 256 3.02 -11.50 -21.46
CA HIS A 256 1.88 -10.73 -21.94
C HIS A 256 0.58 -11.25 -21.32
N MET A 257 -0.43 -10.39 -21.17
CA MET A 257 -1.76 -10.75 -20.64
C MET A 257 -2.50 -11.82 -21.45
N ASP A 258 -2.21 -11.96 -22.75
CA ASP A 258 -2.76 -13.04 -23.58
C ASP A 258 -2.25 -14.44 -23.17
N GLU A 259 -1.17 -14.49 -22.40
CA GLU A 259 -0.54 -15.71 -21.90
C GLU A 259 -0.88 -15.96 -20.43
N TYR A 260 -1.74 -15.13 -19.83
CA TYR A 260 -2.16 -15.27 -18.45
C TYR A 260 -2.69 -16.69 -18.18
N GLN A 261 -2.17 -17.33 -17.13
CA GLN A 261 -2.47 -18.72 -16.82
C GLN A 261 -3.47 -18.82 -15.66
N HIS A 262 -4.58 -19.52 -15.87
CA HIS A 262 -5.53 -19.85 -14.80
C HIS A 262 -5.14 -21.20 -14.17
N LEU A 263 -4.34 -21.16 -13.11
CA LEU A 263 -3.84 -22.35 -12.43
C LEU A 263 -4.63 -22.63 -11.15
N SER A 264 -4.84 -23.90 -10.81
CA SER A 264 -5.43 -24.28 -9.51
C SER A 264 -4.40 -24.40 -8.39
N SER A 265 -3.12 -24.54 -8.75
CA SER A 265 -1.97 -24.50 -7.83
C SER A 265 -1.47 -23.07 -7.66
N ASP A 266 -0.52 -22.89 -6.73
CA ASP A 266 0.18 -21.61 -6.58
C ASP A 266 -0.77 -20.42 -6.35
N HIS A 267 -1.84 -20.65 -5.58
CA HIS A 267 -2.89 -19.68 -5.29
C HIS A 267 -3.46 -18.98 -6.54
N GLY A 268 -3.61 -19.68 -7.66
CA GLY A 268 -4.03 -19.05 -8.92
C GLY A 268 -2.88 -18.68 -9.85
N GLY A 269 -1.68 -19.22 -9.63
CA GLY A 269 -0.48 -18.93 -10.42
C GLY A 269 0.14 -17.57 -10.08
N VAL A 270 0.20 -17.20 -8.80
CA VAL A 270 0.69 -15.89 -8.37
C VAL A 270 2.15 -15.67 -8.79
N HIS A 271 3.04 -16.66 -8.58
CA HIS A 271 4.46 -16.55 -8.96
C HIS A 271 4.68 -16.67 -10.47
N THR A 272 3.80 -17.39 -11.16
CA THR A 272 3.85 -17.53 -12.61
C THR A 272 3.37 -16.25 -13.29
N ASN A 273 2.20 -15.73 -12.95
CA ASN A 273 1.60 -14.58 -13.64
C ASN A 273 2.21 -13.23 -13.23
N SER A 274 2.93 -13.15 -12.11
CA SER A 274 3.64 -11.92 -11.69
C SER A 274 4.63 -11.43 -12.74
N SER A 275 5.16 -12.35 -13.56
CA SER A 275 6.10 -12.05 -14.63
C SER A 275 5.59 -11.08 -15.69
N ILE A 276 4.27 -10.96 -15.89
CA ILE A 276 3.67 -10.01 -16.83
C ILE A 276 3.87 -8.57 -16.33
N HIS A 277 3.60 -8.31 -15.04
CA HIS A 277 3.77 -6.98 -14.44
C HIS A 277 5.24 -6.66 -14.17
N ASN A 278 6.04 -7.66 -13.80
CA ASN A 278 7.50 -7.62 -13.76
C ASN A 278 8.12 -7.17 -15.09
N ARG A 279 7.59 -7.69 -16.21
CA ARG A 279 8.02 -7.30 -17.56
C ARG A 279 7.68 -5.84 -17.86
N ALA A 280 6.54 -5.33 -17.41
CA ALA A 280 6.22 -3.90 -17.52
C ALA A 280 7.23 -3.04 -16.75
N ALA A 281 7.60 -3.43 -15.53
CA ALA A 281 8.60 -2.70 -14.73
C ALA A 281 9.98 -2.67 -15.39
N TYR A 282 10.44 -3.79 -15.97
CA TYR A 282 11.65 -3.82 -16.79
C TYR A 282 11.57 -2.83 -17.95
N LEU A 283 10.46 -2.81 -18.69
CA LEU A 283 10.25 -1.90 -19.82
C LEU A 283 10.22 -0.44 -19.40
N MET A 284 9.69 -0.13 -18.20
CA MET A 284 9.72 1.22 -17.63
C MET A 284 11.15 1.65 -17.30
N LEU A 285 11.92 0.82 -16.58
CA LEU A 285 13.30 1.11 -16.17
C LEU A 285 14.26 1.24 -17.36
N THR A 286 13.97 0.55 -18.46
CA THR A 286 14.80 0.56 -19.67
C THR A 286 14.27 1.47 -20.77
N ALA A 287 13.20 2.23 -20.52
CA ALA A 287 12.68 3.20 -21.48
C ALA A 287 13.68 4.34 -21.69
N THR A 288 13.96 4.66 -22.95
CA THR A 288 14.89 5.74 -23.31
C THR A 288 14.21 6.82 -24.15
N ASP A 289 14.77 8.02 -24.10
CA ASP A 289 14.41 9.10 -25.01
C ASP A 289 15.01 8.87 -26.41
N ALA A 290 14.78 9.83 -27.31
CA ALA A 290 15.30 9.78 -28.68
C ALA A 290 16.84 9.83 -28.76
N ALA A 291 17.52 10.29 -27.70
CA ALA A 291 18.97 10.32 -27.59
C ALA A 291 19.54 9.05 -26.91
N GLY A 292 18.70 8.08 -26.58
CA GLY A 292 19.09 6.84 -25.92
C GLY A 292 19.38 7.00 -24.42
N GLN A 293 18.99 8.12 -23.80
CA GLN A 293 19.13 8.34 -22.36
C GLN A 293 17.91 7.76 -21.61
N PRO A 294 18.07 7.16 -20.41
CA PRO A 294 16.95 6.67 -19.62
C PRO A 294 15.93 7.78 -19.32
N LEU A 295 14.65 7.53 -19.62
CA LEU A 295 13.54 8.46 -19.35
C LEU A 295 13.17 8.52 -17.87
N LEU A 296 13.30 7.39 -17.18
CA LEU A 296 13.02 7.23 -15.76
C LEU A 296 14.27 6.75 -15.05
N LYS A 297 14.58 7.36 -13.90
CA LYS A 297 15.67 6.91 -13.04
C LYS A 297 15.21 5.76 -12.12
N PRO A 298 16.12 4.89 -11.64
CA PRO A 298 15.78 3.86 -10.67
C PRO A 298 14.99 4.34 -9.46
N GLU A 299 15.38 5.47 -8.87
CA GLU A 299 14.71 6.07 -7.72
C GLU A 299 13.30 6.55 -8.05
N GLU A 300 13.13 7.08 -9.26
CA GLU A 300 11.84 7.55 -9.76
C GLU A 300 10.89 6.37 -9.96
N VAL A 301 11.36 5.27 -10.55
CA VAL A 301 10.55 4.05 -10.70
C VAL A 301 10.20 3.44 -9.34
N ALA A 302 11.16 3.38 -8.41
CA ALA A 302 10.91 2.91 -7.05
C ALA A 302 9.83 3.76 -6.35
N ALA A 303 9.92 5.08 -6.46
CA ALA A 303 8.92 6.00 -5.90
C ALA A 303 7.55 5.84 -6.56
N LEU A 304 7.49 5.64 -7.87
CA LEU A 304 6.26 5.40 -8.60
C LEU A 304 5.54 4.12 -8.14
N PHE A 305 6.25 2.99 -8.06
CA PHE A 305 5.68 1.75 -7.51
C PHE A 305 5.29 1.94 -6.04
N TYR A 306 6.11 2.60 -5.23
CA TYR A 306 5.81 2.84 -3.83
C TYR A 306 4.54 3.68 -3.62
N ILE A 307 4.41 4.80 -4.33
CA ILE A 307 3.20 5.65 -4.27
C ILE A 307 1.99 4.85 -4.77
N THR A 308 2.14 4.10 -5.86
CA THR A 308 1.05 3.27 -6.40
C THR A 308 0.57 2.25 -5.37
N LEU A 309 1.48 1.46 -4.81
CA LEU A 309 1.18 0.46 -3.79
C LEU A 309 0.51 1.07 -2.56
N THR A 310 1.01 2.20 -2.08
CA THR A 310 0.56 2.75 -0.80
C THR A 310 -0.66 3.68 -0.88
N GLN A 311 -0.91 4.30 -2.04
CA GLN A 311 -1.93 5.35 -2.19
C GLN A 311 -3.03 4.99 -3.19
N HIS A 312 -2.80 4.02 -4.07
CA HIS A 312 -3.69 3.75 -5.21
C HIS A 312 -4.18 2.31 -5.28
N LEU A 313 -3.52 1.38 -4.58
CA LEU A 313 -3.94 0.00 -4.52
C LEU A 313 -4.70 -0.31 -3.23
N SER A 314 -5.62 -1.26 -3.37
CA SER A 314 -6.44 -1.84 -2.31
C SER A 314 -6.32 -3.36 -2.34
N ARG A 315 -6.83 -4.03 -1.29
CA ARG A 315 -6.73 -5.48 -1.07
C ARG A 315 -7.14 -6.36 -2.26
N THR A 316 -7.99 -5.88 -3.18
CA THR A 316 -8.47 -6.63 -4.35
C THR A 316 -7.96 -6.10 -5.68
N SER A 317 -6.91 -5.28 -5.67
CA SER A 317 -6.40 -4.61 -6.86
C SER A 317 -5.75 -5.56 -7.86
N THR A 318 -6.02 -5.30 -9.13
CA THR A 318 -5.58 -6.07 -10.29
C THR A 318 -4.45 -5.35 -11.04
N PHE A 319 -3.92 -5.96 -12.10
CA PHE A 319 -2.90 -5.32 -12.93
C PHE A 319 -3.40 -4.00 -13.54
N SER A 320 -4.69 -3.93 -13.90
CA SER A 320 -5.30 -2.70 -14.42
C SER A 320 -5.38 -1.58 -13.37
N ASP A 321 -5.55 -1.93 -12.09
CA ASP A 321 -5.52 -0.96 -10.98
C ASP A 321 -4.10 -0.40 -10.82
N SER A 322 -3.08 -1.26 -10.86
CA SER A 322 -1.66 -0.85 -10.86
C SER A 322 -1.35 0.12 -11.99
N ARG A 323 -1.80 -0.17 -13.22
CA ARG A 323 -1.64 0.74 -14.37
C ARG A 323 -2.22 2.14 -14.09
N ARG A 324 -3.46 2.20 -13.58
CA ARG A 324 -4.17 3.48 -13.28
C ARG A 324 -3.52 4.23 -12.11
N GLY A 325 -3.12 3.49 -11.07
CA GLY A 325 -2.39 4.06 -9.95
C GLY A 325 -1.05 4.62 -10.38
N MET A 326 -0.34 3.95 -11.29
CA MET A 326 0.91 4.43 -11.86
C MET A 326 0.74 5.75 -12.62
N ASP A 327 -0.32 5.89 -13.41
CA ASP A 327 -0.66 7.18 -14.06
C ASP A 327 -0.86 8.29 -13.02
N SER A 328 -1.58 7.99 -11.94
CA SER A 328 -1.85 8.95 -10.87
C SER A 328 -0.57 9.33 -10.11
N ALA A 329 0.32 8.36 -9.88
CA ALA A 329 1.62 8.56 -9.26
C ALA A 329 2.53 9.44 -10.14
N VAL A 330 2.56 9.22 -11.46
CA VAL A 330 3.31 10.05 -12.42
C VAL A 330 2.84 11.50 -12.38
N LEU A 331 1.51 11.73 -12.42
CA LEU A 331 0.95 13.08 -12.38
C LEU A 331 1.31 13.82 -11.09
N SER A 332 1.37 13.10 -9.97
CA SER A 332 1.67 13.66 -8.64
C SER A 332 3.17 13.91 -8.44
N LEU A 333 4.00 12.91 -8.74
CA LEU A 333 5.45 12.91 -8.51
C LEU A 333 6.16 13.90 -9.43
N PHE A 334 5.77 13.95 -10.70
CA PHE A 334 6.41 14.76 -11.73
C PHE A 334 5.63 16.02 -12.07
N ARG A 335 4.78 16.53 -11.17
CA ARG A 335 3.90 17.68 -11.42
C ARG A 335 4.59 18.90 -12.05
N ASN A 336 5.86 19.11 -11.72
CA ASN A 336 6.70 20.23 -12.17
C ASN A 336 7.82 19.82 -13.13
N ASP A 337 7.87 18.55 -13.56
CA ASP A 337 8.91 18.05 -14.46
C ASP A 337 8.48 18.34 -15.92
N PRO A 338 9.29 19.06 -16.73
CA PRO A 338 8.98 19.27 -18.13
C PRO A 338 8.89 17.97 -18.94
N ALA A 339 9.53 16.89 -18.50
CA ALA A 339 9.48 15.56 -19.11
C ALA A 339 8.29 14.72 -18.62
N ARG A 340 7.36 15.26 -17.80
CA ARG A 340 6.25 14.51 -17.21
C ARG A 340 5.44 13.73 -18.24
N GLU A 341 5.06 14.34 -19.35
CA GLU A 341 4.25 13.65 -20.37
C GLU A 341 5.05 12.54 -21.07
N ALA A 342 6.35 12.74 -21.33
CA ALA A 342 7.20 11.69 -21.89
C ALA A 342 7.38 10.51 -20.92
N LYS A 343 7.54 10.80 -19.61
CA LYS A 343 7.57 9.78 -18.55
C LYS A 343 6.25 9.03 -18.45
N ARG A 344 5.11 9.75 -18.52
CA ARG A 344 3.77 9.15 -18.53
C ARG A 344 3.55 8.24 -19.73
N GLU A 345 3.98 8.67 -20.91
CA GLU A 345 3.92 7.89 -22.14
C GLU A 345 4.77 6.63 -22.05
N ALA A 346 6.00 6.72 -21.51
CA ALA A 346 6.86 5.57 -21.27
C ALA A 346 6.21 4.53 -20.35
N VAL A 347 5.55 4.98 -19.28
CA VAL A 347 4.75 4.11 -18.41
C VAL A 347 3.60 3.46 -19.19
N SER A 348 2.83 4.22 -19.97
CA SER A 348 1.74 3.66 -20.79
C SER A 348 2.24 2.59 -21.74
N CYS A 349 3.26 2.92 -22.53
CA CYS A 349 3.90 2.02 -23.48
C CYS A 349 4.40 0.73 -22.82
N ALA A 350 4.98 0.81 -21.61
CA ALA A 350 5.50 -0.36 -20.92
C ALA A 350 4.38 -1.34 -20.51
N PHE A 351 3.28 -0.83 -19.95
CA PHE A 351 2.14 -1.67 -19.59
C PHE A 351 1.36 -2.18 -20.81
N GLU A 352 1.19 -1.36 -21.85
CA GLU A 352 0.53 -1.75 -23.09
C GLU A 352 1.28 -2.85 -23.83
N ARG A 353 2.62 -2.81 -23.82
CA ARG A 353 3.48 -3.86 -24.39
C ARG A 353 3.31 -5.23 -23.76
N VAL A 354 2.79 -5.30 -22.53
CA VAL A 354 2.47 -6.55 -21.83
C VAL A 354 0.97 -6.80 -21.76
N GLY A 355 0.16 -6.01 -22.47
CA GLY A 355 -1.28 -6.20 -22.59
C GLY A 355 -2.09 -5.76 -21.37
N ILE A 356 -1.51 -4.96 -20.46
CA ILE A 356 -2.22 -4.42 -19.30
C ILE A 356 -2.85 -3.07 -19.67
N SER A 357 -4.16 -3.04 -19.90
CA SER A 357 -4.90 -1.82 -20.18
C SER A 357 -5.31 -1.05 -18.91
N SER A 358 -5.48 0.27 -19.04
CA SER A 358 -6.05 1.13 -17.98
C SER A 358 -7.53 0.84 -17.72
N THR A 359 -8.23 0.25 -18.68
CA THR A 359 -9.60 -0.26 -18.55
C THR A 359 -9.54 -1.70 -18.07
N PRO A 360 -10.38 -2.15 -17.11
CA PRO A 360 -10.47 -3.56 -16.79
C PRO A 360 -10.78 -4.37 -18.05
N THR A 361 -9.96 -5.37 -18.38
CA THR A 361 -10.24 -6.28 -19.49
C THR A 361 -11.44 -7.16 -19.12
N GLY A 362 -12.64 -6.66 -19.39
CA GLY A 362 -13.85 -7.47 -19.44
C GLY A 362 -13.82 -8.36 -20.69
N LYS A 363 -13.09 -9.46 -20.65
CA LYS A 363 -13.46 -10.65 -21.43
C LYS A 363 -14.20 -11.57 -20.47
N SER A 364 -15.51 -11.69 -20.69
CA SER A 364 -16.36 -12.68 -20.03
C SER A 364 -15.79 -14.08 -20.30
N VAL A 365 -15.18 -14.69 -19.29
CA VAL A 365 -14.95 -16.13 -19.30
C VAL A 365 -16.33 -16.76 -19.09
N GLY A 366 -16.84 -17.39 -20.15
CA GLY A 366 -18.05 -18.20 -20.08
C GLY A 366 -17.83 -19.33 -19.07
N ALA A 367 -18.71 -19.39 -18.05
CA ALA A 367 -18.81 -20.55 -17.20
C ALA A 367 -19.22 -21.77 -18.04
N PRO A 368 -18.63 -22.97 -17.82
CA PRO A 368 -19.15 -24.20 -18.42
C PRO A 368 -20.57 -24.44 -17.92
N GLY A 369 -21.45 -24.80 -18.85
CA GLY A 369 -22.89 -24.89 -18.62
C GLY A 369 -23.27 -25.63 -17.34
N THR A 370 -23.86 -24.89 -16.42
CA THR A 370 -24.79 -25.42 -15.44
C THR A 370 -26.16 -24.87 -15.81
N GLN A 371 -27.12 -25.78 -15.92
CA GLN A 371 -28.48 -25.51 -16.33
C GLN A 371 -29.07 -24.35 -15.54
N ALA A 372 -29.86 -23.53 -16.24
CA ALA A 372 -30.63 -22.44 -15.67
C ALA A 372 -31.44 -22.91 -14.45
N SER A 373 -30.89 -22.71 -13.25
CA SER A 373 -31.69 -22.52 -12.07
C SER A 373 -32.20 -21.08 -12.12
N SER A 374 -33.52 -20.99 -12.07
CA SER A 374 -34.33 -19.77 -12.07
C SER A 374 -33.81 -18.69 -11.11
N PRO A 375 -34.21 -17.41 -11.31
CA PRO A 375 -33.81 -16.32 -10.43
C PRO A 375 -34.08 -16.71 -8.98
N PHE A 376 -33.11 -16.44 -8.10
CA PHE A 376 -33.37 -16.37 -6.68
C PHE A 376 -34.52 -15.38 -6.49
N LEU A 377 -35.72 -15.94 -6.31
CA LEU A 377 -36.84 -15.24 -5.73
C LEU A 377 -36.34 -14.76 -4.37
N LEU A 378 -36.20 -13.44 -4.26
CA LEU A 378 -36.27 -12.72 -3.00
C LEU A 378 -37.63 -13.02 -2.38
N ASN A 379 -37.74 -14.15 -1.71
CA ASN A 379 -38.78 -14.36 -0.72
C ASN A 379 -38.06 -14.46 0.64
N ASP A 380 -38.47 -13.55 1.52
CA ASP A 380 -38.12 -13.42 2.92
C ASP A 380 -36.79 -12.75 3.27
N VAL A 381 -36.46 -11.66 2.58
CA VAL A 381 -35.90 -10.51 3.32
C VAL A 381 -37.09 -9.78 3.90
N GLN A 382 -37.25 -9.81 5.23
CA GLN A 382 -38.16 -8.90 5.92
C GLN A 382 -37.94 -7.49 5.34
N GLU A 383 -38.96 -6.92 4.70
CA GLU A 383 -38.97 -5.51 4.32
C GLU A 383 -38.77 -4.70 5.60
N VAL A 384 -37.50 -4.35 5.89
CA VAL A 384 -37.21 -3.39 6.93
C VAL A 384 -37.70 -2.07 6.39
N ALA A 385 -38.93 -1.68 6.77
CA ALA A 385 -39.57 -0.45 6.33
C ALA A 385 -38.61 0.72 6.59
N ALA A 386 -38.03 1.26 5.51
CA ALA A 386 -37.10 2.37 5.60
C ALA A 386 -37.85 3.61 6.06
N VAL A 387 -37.36 4.28 7.11
CA VAL A 387 -37.89 5.58 7.52
C VAL A 387 -37.62 6.56 6.36
N SER A 388 -38.67 7.17 5.81
CA SER A 388 -38.54 8.17 4.75
C SER A 388 -39.23 9.44 5.20
N ARG A 389 -38.49 10.55 5.26
CA ARG A 389 -38.99 11.85 5.73
C ARG A 389 -38.33 12.95 4.91
N PRO A 390 -39.07 13.93 4.38
CA PRO A 390 -38.45 15.06 3.69
C PRO A 390 -37.67 15.94 4.68
N PRO A 391 -36.55 16.56 4.26
CA PRO A 391 -35.88 17.56 5.09
C PRO A 391 -36.85 18.70 5.43
N GLN A 392 -37.03 18.99 6.71
CA GLN A 392 -38.02 19.98 7.18
C GLN A 392 -37.53 21.42 7.07
N PHE A 393 -36.22 21.61 6.87
CA PHE A 393 -35.55 22.89 6.84
C PHE A 393 -34.31 22.76 5.95
N LEU A 394 -33.99 23.81 5.20
CA LEU A 394 -32.88 23.82 4.24
C LEU A 394 -32.08 25.10 4.43
N ILE A 395 -30.78 24.94 4.64
CA ILE A 395 -29.80 26.03 4.57
C ILE A 395 -28.69 25.47 3.69
N PRO A 396 -28.75 25.64 2.37
CA PRO A 396 -27.83 24.97 1.46
C PRO A 396 -26.39 25.40 1.72
N TYR A 397 -25.46 24.69 1.09
CA TYR A 397 -24.08 25.15 0.98
C TYR A 397 -24.03 26.57 0.38
N SER A 398 -23.34 27.47 1.06
CA SER A 398 -23.03 28.82 0.61
C SER A 398 -21.60 28.90 0.14
N ALA A 399 -21.41 29.22 -1.14
CA ALA A 399 -20.10 29.44 -1.73
C ALA A 399 -19.36 30.65 -1.12
N SER A 400 -20.11 31.62 -0.61
CA SER A 400 -19.58 32.86 -0.02
C SER A 400 -19.38 32.78 1.49
N PHE A 401 -19.54 31.59 2.08
CA PHE A 401 -19.59 31.39 3.52
C PHE A 401 -18.38 31.94 4.29
N LEU A 402 -17.19 31.90 3.68
CA LEU A 402 -15.96 32.37 4.31
C LEU A 402 -15.83 33.90 4.40
N GLY A 403 -16.75 34.66 3.80
CA GLY A 403 -16.73 36.13 3.86
C GLY A 403 -15.68 36.78 2.96
N ASP A 404 -15.52 38.11 3.10
CA ASP A 404 -14.50 38.94 2.42
C ASP A 404 -14.41 38.78 0.89
N GLY A 405 -15.54 38.44 0.25
CA GLY A 405 -15.62 38.20 -1.18
C GLY A 405 -14.94 36.88 -1.63
N PHE A 406 -14.47 36.05 -0.71
CA PHE A 406 -13.90 34.74 -1.01
C PHE A 406 -15.00 33.73 -1.33
N GLN A 407 -14.95 33.17 -2.54
CA GLN A 407 -15.95 32.23 -3.05
C GLN A 407 -15.33 30.85 -3.23
N VAL A 408 -16.02 29.83 -2.73
CA VAL A 408 -15.73 28.43 -3.00
C VAL A 408 -16.94 27.85 -3.73
N PRO A 409 -16.96 27.83 -5.07
CA PRO A 409 -18.11 27.31 -5.80
C PRO A 409 -18.25 25.80 -5.61
N LEU A 410 -19.47 25.29 -5.80
CA LEU A 410 -19.69 23.85 -5.93
C LEU A 410 -18.90 23.28 -7.12
N PRO A 411 -18.48 22.01 -7.07
CA PRO A 411 -17.78 21.38 -8.19
C PRO A 411 -18.57 21.44 -9.50
N GLU A 412 -17.94 21.93 -10.57
CA GLU A 412 -18.51 21.87 -11.92
C GLU A 412 -18.38 20.46 -12.50
N LEU A 413 -19.49 19.87 -12.92
CA LEU A 413 -19.47 18.54 -13.52
C LEU A 413 -19.03 18.60 -14.99
N THR A 414 -17.98 17.86 -15.30
CA THR A 414 -17.54 17.57 -16.67
C THR A 414 -18.62 16.84 -17.46
N ALA A 415 -18.55 16.83 -18.79
CA ALA A 415 -19.50 16.10 -19.63
C ALA A 415 -19.64 14.63 -19.20
N ARG A 416 -18.50 13.95 -18.97
CA ARG A 416 -18.49 12.54 -18.51
C ARG A 416 -19.18 12.36 -17.17
N THR A 417 -18.88 13.21 -16.18
CA THR A 417 -19.47 13.07 -14.84
C THR A 417 -20.95 13.44 -14.83
N ARG A 418 -21.37 14.37 -15.70
CA ARG A 418 -22.77 14.78 -15.86
C ARG A 418 -23.64 13.65 -16.39
N ASP A 419 -23.13 12.84 -17.33
CA ASP A 419 -23.82 11.67 -17.88
C ASP A 419 -24.01 10.54 -16.85
N GLU A 420 -23.17 10.52 -15.81
CA GLU A 420 -23.24 9.56 -14.70
C GLU A 420 -24.02 10.10 -13.49
N ALA A 421 -24.37 11.39 -13.52
CA ALA A 421 -25.00 12.09 -12.42
C ALA A 421 -26.52 11.94 -12.44
N TYR A 422 -27.11 11.73 -11.26
CA TYR A 422 -28.55 11.71 -11.10
C TYR A 422 -29.15 13.04 -11.53
N ALA A 423 -30.20 12.98 -12.36
CA ALA A 423 -30.91 14.13 -12.89
C ALA A 423 -29.97 15.19 -13.51
N GLY A 424 -28.90 14.74 -14.19
CA GLY A 424 -27.93 15.63 -14.85
C GLY A 424 -27.06 16.44 -13.90
N GLY A 425 -26.89 15.99 -12.65
CA GLY A 425 -26.11 16.69 -11.63
C GLY A 425 -26.93 17.59 -10.73
N GLN A 426 -28.22 17.30 -10.56
CA GLN A 426 -29.09 18.07 -9.68
C GLN A 426 -28.51 18.09 -8.26
N VAL A 427 -28.35 19.30 -7.72
CA VAL A 427 -27.85 19.52 -6.36
C VAL A 427 -29.00 19.36 -5.37
N MET A 428 -28.75 18.56 -4.34
CA MET A 428 -29.65 18.27 -3.24
C MET A 428 -29.19 19.04 -2.01
N ASP A 429 -30.03 19.95 -1.55
CA ASP A 429 -29.73 20.78 -0.39
C ASP A 429 -30.20 20.11 0.90
N TYR A 430 -29.41 20.34 1.95
CA TYR A 430 -29.66 19.99 3.34
C TYR A 430 -29.34 21.21 4.21
N VAL A 431 -29.30 21.07 5.53
CA VAL A 431 -28.90 22.16 6.44
C VAL A 431 -27.37 22.16 6.57
N HIS A 432 -26.75 23.25 6.14
CA HIS A 432 -25.32 23.58 6.06
C HIS A 432 -24.49 22.79 5.05
N PHE A 433 -25.13 21.95 4.24
CA PHE A 433 -24.44 21.24 3.18
C PHE A 433 -25.35 20.96 1.98
N SER A 434 -24.71 20.69 0.86
CA SER A 434 -25.35 20.26 -0.38
C SER A 434 -24.57 19.09 -0.99
N LEU A 435 -25.23 18.25 -1.78
CA LEU A 435 -24.59 17.13 -2.47
C LEU A 435 -25.20 16.89 -3.85
N ALA A 436 -24.46 16.24 -4.74
CA ALA A 436 -25.00 15.71 -5.99
C ALA A 436 -24.83 14.19 -5.99
N LEU A 437 -25.80 13.45 -6.53
CA LEU A 437 -25.77 11.98 -6.55
C LEU A 437 -25.25 11.43 -7.88
N HIS A 438 -24.64 10.26 -7.80
CA HIS A 438 -24.33 9.42 -8.95
C HIS A 438 -25.53 8.50 -9.22
N GLU A 439 -26.01 8.47 -10.46
CA GLU A 439 -27.25 7.76 -10.80
C GLU A 439 -27.11 6.24 -10.60
N ARG A 440 -26.07 5.62 -11.18
CA ARG A 440 -25.85 4.17 -11.10
C ARG A 440 -25.34 3.69 -9.73
N ARG A 441 -24.42 4.43 -9.12
CA ARG A 441 -23.83 4.05 -7.81
C ARG A 441 -24.77 4.35 -6.65
N ARG A 442 -25.71 5.29 -6.82
CA ARG A 442 -26.71 5.68 -5.82
C ARG A 442 -26.12 6.28 -4.54
N THR A 443 -24.88 6.78 -4.65
CA THR A 443 -24.11 7.49 -3.62
C THR A 443 -23.77 8.89 -4.11
N ALA A 444 -23.32 9.78 -3.22
CA ALA A 444 -22.89 11.12 -3.65
C ALA A 444 -21.68 11.07 -4.60
N LEU A 445 -21.71 11.94 -5.63
CA LEU A 445 -20.55 12.32 -6.45
C LEU A 445 -19.61 13.22 -5.65
N TYR A 446 -20.21 14.19 -4.95
CA TYR A 446 -19.54 15.08 -4.02
C TYR A 446 -20.52 15.49 -2.92
N THR A 447 -19.95 15.94 -1.80
CA THR A 447 -20.67 16.72 -0.79
C THR A 447 -19.89 18.02 -0.55
N ALA A 448 -20.58 19.09 -0.17
CA ALA A 448 -19.98 20.38 0.16
C ALA A 448 -20.64 20.91 1.43
N CYS A 449 -19.85 21.15 2.47
CA CYS A 449 -20.32 21.53 3.81
C CYS A 449 -19.71 22.87 4.22
N ASN A 450 -20.51 23.74 4.83
CA ASN A 450 -20.02 24.91 5.54
C ASN A 450 -19.84 24.57 7.02
N ILE A 451 -18.70 24.96 7.60
CA ILE A 451 -18.34 24.64 8.99
C ILE A 451 -18.08 25.96 9.74
N ASP A 452 -18.93 26.27 10.71
CA ASP A 452 -18.69 27.36 11.65
C ASP A 452 -18.18 26.82 12.99
N ALA A 453 -16.85 26.80 13.13
CA ALA A 453 -16.21 26.34 14.37
C ALA A 453 -16.59 27.21 15.59
N ALA A 454 -16.85 28.52 15.39
CA ALA A 454 -17.14 29.45 16.47
C ALA A 454 -18.55 29.27 17.05
N HIS A 455 -19.48 28.72 16.27
CA HIS A 455 -20.87 28.53 16.65
C HIS A 455 -21.29 27.05 16.73
N MET A 456 -20.35 26.11 16.87
CA MET A 456 -20.67 24.68 16.99
C MET A 456 -21.52 24.36 18.21
N VAL A 457 -22.49 23.46 18.02
CA VAL A 457 -23.37 22.95 19.08
C VAL A 457 -23.11 21.47 19.30
N ARG A 458 -22.89 21.08 20.56
CA ARG A 458 -22.73 19.65 20.90
C ARG A 458 -24.09 18.97 21.04
N LEU A 459 -24.46 18.19 20.03
CA LEU A 459 -25.66 17.35 20.04
C LEU A 459 -25.30 15.86 19.96
N GLY A 460 -26.04 15.04 20.70
CA GLY A 460 -25.90 13.58 20.70
C GLY A 460 -26.47 12.93 19.43
N ARG A 461 -26.08 11.67 19.20
CA ARG A 461 -26.58 10.83 18.09
C ARG A 461 -27.75 9.91 18.46
N GLN A 462 -28.09 9.81 19.75
CA GLN A 462 -29.06 8.81 20.22
C GLN A 462 -30.46 9.07 19.66
N GLY A 463 -31.06 8.03 19.07
CA GLY A 463 -32.43 8.06 18.57
C GLY A 463 -32.63 8.63 17.16
N LEU A 464 -31.55 9.01 16.45
CA LEU A 464 -31.65 9.44 15.05
C LEU A 464 -31.66 8.24 14.09
N PRO A 465 -32.76 7.99 13.35
CA PRO A 465 -32.80 6.92 12.37
C PRO A 465 -32.08 7.34 11.08
N TRP A 466 -31.48 6.38 10.39
CA TRP A 466 -31.10 6.57 8.99
C TRP A 466 -32.35 6.64 8.11
N MET A 467 -32.41 7.63 7.22
CA MET A 467 -33.59 7.97 6.44
C MET A 467 -33.33 7.99 4.94
N LEU A 468 -34.34 7.59 4.16
CA LEU A 468 -34.38 7.89 2.73
C LEU A 468 -34.86 9.33 2.52
N ASP A 469 -34.31 10.01 1.52
CA ASP A 469 -34.82 11.31 1.08
C ASP A 469 -35.94 11.09 0.06
N PRO A 470 -37.21 11.40 0.38
CA PRO A 470 -38.33 11.17 -0.53
C PRO A 470 -38.31 12.07 -1.77
N ARG A 471 -37.44 13.10 -1.83
CA ARG A 471 -37.22 13.90 -3.04
C ARG A 471 -36.52 13.11 -4.14
N ILE A 472 -35.89 11.99 -3.78
CA ILE A 472 -35.12 11.13 -4.70
C ILE A 472 -35.80 9.76 -4.77
N PRO A 473 -36.03 9.19 -5.97
CA PRO A 473 -36.56 7.85 -6.12
C PRO A 473 -35.74 6.82 -5.33
N THR A 474 -36.40 5.83 -4.74
CA THR A 474 -35.73 4.81 -3.93
C THR A 474 -34.71 3.98 -4.73
N GLN A 475 -34.88 3.87 -6.05
CA GLN A 475 -33.91 3.22 -6.92
C GLN A 475 -32.66 4.06 -7.19
N ALA A 476 -32.68 5.37 -6.91
CA ALA A 476 -31.59 6.31 -7.18
C ALA A 476 -30.73 6.63 -5.94
N GLN A 477 -31.07 6.06 -4.78
CA GLN A 477 -30.30 6.18 -3.54
C GLN A 477 -30.12 4.80 -2.88
N LEU A 478 -29.06 4.63 -2.08
CA LEU A 478 -28.94 3.45 -1.23
C LEU A 478 -29.94 3.50 -0.08
N GLY A 479 -30.22 2.34 0.51
CA GLY A 479 -31.18 2.21 1.61
C GLY A 479 -30.79 1.08 2.56
N PRO A 480 -31.59 0.84 3.62
CA PRO A 480 -31.21 -0.06 4.71
C PRO A 480 -30.95 -1.49 4.24
N ALA A 481 -31.65 -1.98 3.21
CA ALA A 481 -31.43 -3.30 2.64
C ALA A 481 -30.00 -3.52 2.13
N TYR A 482 -29.32 -2.46 1.67
CA TYR A 482 -27.94 -2.55 1.19
C TYR A 482 -26.93 -2.77 2.31
N TYR A 483 -27.25 -2.34 3.53
CA TYR A 483 -26.38 -2.42 4.71
C TYR A 483 -26.79 -3.53 5.67
N ALA A 484 -27.83 -4.30 5.33
CA ALA A 484 -28.35 -5.36 6.18
C ALA A 484 -27.55 -6.66 5.97
N GLY A 485 -27.16 -7.30 7.07
CA GLY A 485 -26.54 -8.64 7.04
C GLY A 485 -25.17 -8.71 6.37
N ASN A 486 -24.45 -7.59 6.32
CA ASN A 486 -23.11 -7.52 5.73
C ASN A 486 -22.19 -6.56 6.50
N ALA A 487 -20.92 -6.53 6.12
CA ALA A 487 -19.89 -5.72 6.77
C ALA A 487 -19.85 -4.25 6.29
N TRP A 488 -20.80 -3.81 5.46
CA TRP A 488 -20.87 -2.42 5.03
C TRP A 488 -21.54 -1.56 6.08
N ASP A 489 -20.83 -0.51 6.46
CA ASP A 489 -21.30 0.57 7.28
C ASP A 489 -21.69 1.79 6.46
N ARG A 490 -22.50 2.64 7.09
CA ARG A 490 -22.98 3.91 6.55
C ARG A 490 -21.99 5.01 6.92
N GLY A 491 -20.87 5.03 6.22
CA GLY A 491 -19.84 6.05 6.40
C GLY A 491 -20.38 7.42 5.98
N HIS A 492 -20.32 8.40 6.89
CA HIS A 492 -20.77 9.76 6.61
C HIS A 492 -19.81 10.45 5.64
N LEU A 493 -20.34 11.09 4.60
CA LEU A 493 -19.55 11.91 3.68
C LEU A 493 -19.42 13.35 4.18
N VAL A 494 -20.54 13.99 4.52
CA VAL A 494 -20.54 15.10 5.47
C VAL A 494 -20.57 14.49 6.85
N ARG A 495 -19.44 14.61 7.53
CA ARG A 495 -19.28 14.16 8.91
C ARG A 495 -20.35 14.79 9.80
N ARG A 496 -20.91 13.99 10.71
CA ARG A 496 -22.08 14.36 11.51
C ARG A 496 -21.93 15.70 12.25
N GLN A 497 -20.78 15.96 12.87
CA GLN A 497 -20.63 17.15 13.73
C GLN A 497 -20.40 18.44 12.95
N ASP A 498 -19.83 18.35 11.75
CA ASP A 498 -19.38 19.49 10.95
C ASP A 498 -20.48 20.51 10.62
N PRO A 499 -21.71 20.11 10.24
CA PRO A 499 -22.79 21.05 9.99
C PRO A 499 -23.55 21.46 11.27
N ILE A 500 -23.18 20.96 12.46
CA ILE A 500 -23.91 21.22 13.70
C ILE A 500 -23.40 22.51 14.36
N TRP A 501 -23.82 23.64 13.83
CA TRP A 501 -23.53 24.97 14.35
C TRP A 501 -24.75 25.89 14.22
N GLY A 502 -24.66 27.09 14.79
CA GLY A 502 -25.73 28.08 14.75
C GLY A 502 -26.78 27.87 15.86
N PRO A 503 -28.00 28.42 15.70
CA PRO A 503 -29.07 28.25 16.68
C PRO A 503 -29.39 26.77 16.94
N VAL A 504 -29.66 26.39 18.20
CA VAL A 504 -29.88 24.98 18.59
C VAL A 504 -30.96 24.27 17.77
N ALA A 505 -32.00 24.99 17.34
CA ALA A 505 -33.06 24.44 16.49
C ALA A 505 -32.54 24.05 15.09
N GLU A 506 -31.71 24.90 14.50
CA GLU A 506 -31.04 24.68 13.20
C GLU A 506 -30.01 23.56 13.30
N ALA A 507 -29.14 23.61 14.31
CA ALA A 507 -28.16 22.58 14.61
C ALA A 507 -28.79 21.19 14.79
N ARG A 508 -30.00 21.11 15.38
CA ARG A 508 -30.77 19.85 15.48
C ARG A 508 -31.20 19.34 14.10
N ARG A 509 -31.62 20.24 13.20
CA ARG A 509 -31.97 19.88 11.81
C ARG A 509 -30.76 19.49 10.98
N ALA A 510 -29.62 20.14 11.17
CA ALA A 510 -28.35 19.74 10.58
C ALA A 510 -27.94 18.33 11.05
N ASN A 511 -28.00 18.06 12.35
CA ASN A 511 -27.71 16.73 12.90
C ASN A 511 -28.68 15.65 12.38
N GLU A 512 -29.96 15.96 12.17
CA GLU A 512 -30.91 15.04 11.52
C GLU A 512 -30.58 14.81 10.04
N ALA A 513 -30.16 15.87 9.33
CA ALA A 513 -29.87 15.83 7.91
C ALA A 513 -28.63 14.99 7.55
N THR A 514 -27.70 14.79 8.47
CA THR A 514 -26.52 13.95 8.19
C THR A 514 -26.87 12.46 8.08
N PHE A 515 -28.05 12.04 8.59
CA PHE A 515 -28.53 10.65 8.58
C PHE A 515 -29.38 10.29 7.36
N TYR A 516 -29.36 11.09 6.29
CA TYR A 516 -29.88 10.64 5.01
C TYR A 516 -28.91 9.70 4.31
N PHE A 517 -29.40 8.59 3.74
CA PHE A 517 -28.55 7.63 3.01
C PHE A 517 -27.82 8.25 1.81
N THR A 518 -28.31 9.37 1.30
CA THR A 518 -27.67 10.17 0.26
C THR A 518 -26.32 10.77 0.71
N ASN A 519 -26.16 11.02 2.01
CA ASN A 519 -24.93 11.44 2.67
C ASN A 519 -24.06 10.26 3.13
N ALA A 520 -24.42 9.02 2.78
CA ALA A 520 -23.65 7.84 3.12
C ALA A 520 -22.90 7.29 1.90
N ALA A 521 -21.70 6.77 2.16
CA ALA A 521 -21.02 5.85 1.26
C ALA A 521 -20.81 4.51 1.96
N PRO A 522 -20.88 3.37 1.24
CA PRO A 522 -20.46 2.09 1.78
C PRO A 522 -19.00 2.15 2.21
N GLN A 523 -18.75 1.96 3.50
CA GLN A 523 -17.42 1.81 4.07
C GLN A 523 -17.38 0.49 4.82
N HIS A 524 -16.26 -0.23 4.78
CA HIS A 524 -16.15 -1.46 5.54
C HIS A 524 -16.20 -1.12 7.04
N ALA A 525 -16.93 -1.89 7.85
CA ALA A 525 -17.16 -1.59 9.27
C ALA A 525 -15.86 -1.39 10.06
N ASN A 526 -14.83 -2.21 9.81
CA ASN A 526 -13.51 -2.04 10.45
C ASN A 526 -12.93 -0.65 10.14
N PHE A 527 -12.85 -0.29 8.86
CA PHE A 527 -12.36 1.03 8.44
C PHE A 527 -13.17 2.18 9.05
N ASN A 528 -14.50 2.12 8.97
CA ASN A 528 -15.38 3.20 9.42
C ASN A 528 -15.40 3.35 10.96
N GLN A 529 -15.29 2.26 11.71
CA GLN A 529 -15.43 2.27 13.17
C GLN A 529 -14.09 2.33 13.92
N ASP A 530 -12.97 2.05 13.25
CA ASP A 530 -11.64 2.03 13.86
C ASP A 530 -10.72 3.07 13.17
N GLU A 531 -10.12 2.74 12.02
CA GLU A 531 -9.04 3.57 11.45
C GLU A 531 -9.52 4.97 11.04
N TRP A 532 -10.68 5.06 10.41
CA TRP A 532 -11.26 6.34 10.01
C TRP A 532 -11.69 7.17 11.21
N LEU A 533 -12.31 6.54 12.21
CA LEU A 533 -12.76 7.21 13.42
C LEU A 533 -11.59 7.83 14.19
N VAL A 534 -10.49 7.08 14.33
CA VAL A 534 -9.27 7.57 15.00
C VAL A 534 -8.67 8.76 14.27
N LEU A 535 -8.59 8.72 12.94
CA LEU A 535 -8.09 9.85 12.15
C LEU A 535 -9.00 11.07 12.29
N GLU A 536 -10.31 10.85 12.23
CA GLU A 536 -11.32 11.90 12.31
C GLU A 536 -11.29 12.58 13.68
N ASP A 537 -11.18 11.82 14.76
CA ASP A 537 -11.02 12.34 16.13
C ASP A 537 -9.69 13.08 16.30
N TRP A 538 -8.59 12.55 15.76
CA TRP A 538 -7.28 13.21 15.82
C TRP A 538 -7.29 14.59 15.16
N VAL A 539 -7.88 14.70 13.96
CA VAL A 539 -7.98 15.99 13.25
C VAL A 539 -8.75 17.01 14.10
N LEU A 540 -9.82 16.61 14.78
CA LEU A 540 -10.61 17.54 15.60
C LEU A 540 -9.88 18.01 16.84
N GLU A 541 -9.19 17.09 17.51
CA GLU A 541 -8.45 17.41 18.73
C GLU A 541 -7.32 18.40 18.44
N HIS A 542 -6.71 18.32 17.26
CA HIS A 542 -5.52 19.09 16.90
C HIS A 542 -5.79 20.23 15.92
N ALA A 543 -6.99 20.35 15.33
CA ALA A 543 -7.30 21.39 14.33
C ALA A 543 -7.07 22.82 14.87
N ALA A 544 -7.35 23.05 16.15
CA ALA A 544 -7.13 24.35 16.80
C ALA A 544 -5.65 24.69 17.03
N GLU A 545 -4.74 23.70 16.97
CA GLU A 545 -3.30 23.92 17.11
C GLU A 545 -2.66 24.46 15.82
N TYR A 546 -3.39 24.38 14.70
CA TYR A 546 -2.94 24.78 13.37
C TYR A 546 -3.80 25.88 12.73
N ALA A 547 -4.77 26.44 13.47
CA ALA A 547 -5.54 27.63 13.12
C ALA A 547 -4.87 28.88 13.69
#